data_AF-A0A526RS74-F1
#
_entry.id   AF-A0A526RS74-F1
#
_cell.length_a   1.000
_cell.length_b   1.000
_cell.length_c   1.000
_cell.angle_alpha   90.00
_cell.angle_beta   90.00
_cell.angle_gamma   90.00
#
_symmetry.space_group_name_H-M   'P 1'
#
loop_
_entity.id
_entity.type
_entity.pdbx_description
1 polymer ?
#
loop_
_entity_poly.entity_id
_entity_poly.type
_entity_poly.pdbx_seq_one_letter_code
_entity_poly.pdbx_strand_id
1 'polypeptide(L)'
;MLNRRTLLAQTAGFAIAGLCHGKASAKVLPGIEKASMRGSINATELGVQPGALDDQSKAFTKLLNDASERDAPVFLPQGSYVVSNLRLPARLRLSGVPGATRIVYGGNGHLMMAEQAEHIELSGLVFDGSNRWLADYAQGLLDLRRVGHLVIDNCQVTGSGKNGLA
;
A
#
# COMPACT_ATOMS: atom_id res chain seq x y z
N MET A 1 -9.97 0.36 60.51
CA MET A 1 -10.43 1.37 59.52
C MET A 1 -9.37 2.47 59.47
N LEU A 2 -8.52 2.51 58.44
CA LEU A 2 -7.45 3.50 58.34
C LEU A 2 -7.97 4.80 57.71
N ASN A 3 -7.64 5.91 58.38
CA ASN A 3 -8.12 7.26 58.09
C ASN A 3 -7.27 7.88 56.96
N ARG A 4 -7.92 8.37 55.90
CA ARG A 4 -7.32 8.75 54.61
C ARG A 4 -6.60 10.11 54.62
N ARG A 5 -6.51 10.75 55.78
CA ARG A 5 -6.17 12.17 55.93
C ARG A 5 -4.75 12.47 56.40
N THR A 6 -3.96 11.45 56.72
CA THR A 6 -2.60 11.61 57.27
C THR A 6 -1.46 11.31 56.29
N LEU A 7 -1.77 11.05 55.01
CA LEU A 7 -0.77 10.63 54.02
C LEU A 7 -0.24 11.73 53.09
N LEU A 8 -0.58 13.01 53.35
CA LEU A 8 -0.16 14.13 52.48
C LEU A 8 0.70 15.20 53.20
N ALA A 9 1.47 14.82 54.22
CA ALA A 9 2.20 15.79 55.05
C ALA A 9 3.72 15.57 55.17
N GLN A 10 4.32 14.58 54.50
CA GLN A 10 5.76 14.31 54.58
C GLN A 10 6.16 13.77 53.20
N THR A 11 6.94 14.44 52.37
CA THR A 11 8.36 14.75 52.61
C THR A 11 8.82 15.93 51.75
N ALA A 12 9.31 16.97 52.41
CA ALA A 12 10.16 17.98 51.81
C ALA A 12 11.62 17.50 51.83
N GLY A 13 12.34 17.71 50.72
CA GLY A 13 13.79 17.83 50.68
C GLY A 13 14.59 16.54 50.44
N PHE A 14 15.18 16.43 49.24
CA PHE A 14 16.55 15.98 49.03
C PHE A 14 17.03 16.48 47.66
N ALA A 15 17.85 17.53 47.67
CA ALA A 15 18.70 17.88 46.54
C ALA A 15 19.97 17.04 46.68
N ILE A 16 20.22 16.13 45.73
CA ILE A 16 21.52 15.50 45.54
C ILE A 16 21.92 15.66 44.08
N ALA A 17 23.16 16.11 43.94
CA ALA A 17 23.87 16.44 42.72
C ALA A 17 23.89 15.29 41.70
N GLY A 18 24.05 15.70 40.45
CA GLY A 18 23.77 14.88 39.28
C GLY A 18 24.74 13.76 39.01
N LEU A 19 24.30 12.86 38.14
CA LEU A 19 25.14 12.01 37.31
C LEU A 19 24.35 11.60 36.05
N CYS A 20 25.00 11.76 34.90
CA CYS A 20 24.72 11.08 33.64
C CYS A 20 23.48 11.53 32.83
N HIS A 21 23.54 12.74 32.24
CA HIS A 21 22.87 12.97 30.96
C HIS A 21 23.60 12.20 29.86
N GLY A 22 23.45 10.87 29.87
CA GLY A 22 23.75 10.08 28.68
C GLY A 22 22.79 10.55 27.60
N LYS A 23 23.27 11.36 26.66
CA LYS A 23 22.60 11.55 25.38
C LYS A 23 22.58 10.15 24.75
N ALA A 24 21.50 9.40 24.97
CA ALA A 24 21.24 8.18 24.22
C ALA A 24 20.98 8.63 22.78
N SER A 25 22.08 8.79 22.02
CA SER A 25 22.02 8.95 20.59
C SER A 25 21.64 7.58 20.05
N ALA A 26 20.34 7.37 19.87
CA ALA A 26 19.85 6.28 19.05
C ALA A 26 20.34 6.55 17.64
N LYS A 27 21.54 6.05 17.31
CA LYS A 27 22.07 6.06 15.96
C LYS A 27 21.08 5.26 15.12
N VAL A 28 20.28 5.95 14.32
CA VAL A 28 19.43 5.33 13.30
C VAL A 28 20.37 4.45 12.47
N LEU A 29 20.20 3.14 12.58
CA LEU A 29 20.94 2.19 11.77
C LEU A 29 20.44 2.35 10.33
N PRO A 30 21.30 2.72 9.37
CA PRO A 30 20.91 2.69 7.97
C PRO A 30 20.57 1.24 7.61
N GLY A 31 19.34 1.00 7.17
CA GLY A 31 18.89 -0.32 6.72
C GLY A 31 17.72 -0.96 7.50
N ILE A 32 17.25 -0.37 8.61
CA ILE A 32 15.95 -0.77 9.18
C ILE A 32 14.84 -0.01 8.44
N GLU A 33 14.64 -0.36 7.16
CA GLU A 33 13.43 0.03 6.46
C GLU A 33 12.29 -0.83 6.97
N LYS A 34 11.30 -0.22 7.61
CA LYS A 34 10.15 -0.90 8.24
C LYS A 34 9.36 -1.81 7.28
N ALA A 35 9.55 -1.66 5.97
CA ALA A 35 8.96 -2.50 4.93
C ALA A 35 9.64 -3.88 4.76
N SER A 36 10.92 -4.02 5.10
CA SER A 36 11.67 -5.27 4.85
C SER A 36 11.35 -6.39 5.88
N MET A 37 10.82 -6.05 7.05
CA MET A 37 10.66 -7.02 8.15
C MET A 37 9.58 -8.11 7.92
N ARG A 38 8.84 -8.07 6.80
CA ARG A 38 7.81 -9.07 6.45
C ARG A 38 8.03 -9.74 5.09
N GLY A 39 9.16 -9.51 4.43
CA GLY A 39 9.41 -10.03 3.08
C GLY A 39 8.57 -9.37 1.98
N SER A 40 7.96 -8.22 2.27
CA SER A 40 7.23 -7.44 1.27
C SER A 40 8.17 -6.62 0.39
N ILE A 41 7.89 -6.57 -0.91
CA ILE A 41 8.64 -5.73 -1.85
C ILE A 41 8.30 -4.26 -1.57
N ASN A 42 9.33 -3.44 -1.36
CA ASN A 42 9.15 -2.00 -1.24
C ASN A 42 9.01 -1.38 -2.64
N ALA A 43 7.82 -0.86 -2.94
CA ALA A 43 7.50 -0.26 -4.25
C ALA A 43 8.45 0.91 -4.63
N THR A 44 8.95 1.65 -3.63
CA THR A 44 9.86 2.79 -3.90
C THR A 44 11.22 2.34 -4.41
N GLU A 45 11.69 1.14 -4.04
CA GLU A 45 12.95 0.57 -4.54
C GLU A 45 12.88 0.26 -6.04
N LEU A 46 11.67 0.02 -6.57
CA LEU A 46 11.42 -0.25 -7.98
C LEU A 46 10.95 1.00 -8.76
N GLY A 47 11.09 2.19 -8.17
CA GLY A 47 10.81 3.47 -8.82
C GLY A 47 9.33 3.84 -8.85
N VAL A 48 8.47 3.14 -8.13
CA VAL A 48 7.06 3.50 -7.97
C VAL A 48 6.94 4.51 -6.83
N GLN A 49 6.59 5.74 -7.17
CA GLN A 49 6.57 6.88 -6.26
C GLN A 49 5.15 7.40 -6.05
N PRO A 50 4.69 7.57 -4.80
CA PRO A 50 3.40 8.18 -4.53
C PRO A 50 3.38 9.64 -4.98
N GLY A 51 2.28 10.06 -5.61
CA GLY A 51 2.04 11.46 -6.00
C GLY A 51 2.81 11.94 -7.22
N ALA A 52 3.54 11.06 -7.92
CA ALA A 52 4.12 11.42 -9.21
C ALA A 52 3.00 11.74 -10.22
N LEU A 53 3.17 12.82 -10.97
CA LEU A 53 2.21 13.25 -11.99
C LEU A 53 2.32 12.42 -13.28
N ASP A 54 3.51 11.88 -13.53
CA ASP A 54 3.81 11.09 -14.72
C ASP A 54 3.22 9.68 -14.63
N ASP A 55 2.98 9.07 -15.78
CA ASP A 55 2.55 7.69 -15.88
C ASP A 55 3.64 6.74 -15.37
N GLN A 56 3.27 5.88 -14.43
CA GLN A 56 4.19 4.95 -13.77
C GLN A 56 4.00 3.49 -14.24
N SER A 57 3.27 3.26 -15.33
CA SER A 57 2.83 1.92 -15.75
C SER A 57 3.98 0.94 -15.95
N LYS A 58 5.11 1.42 -16.50
CA LYS A 58 6.31 0.60 -16.72
C LYS A 58 6.95 0.14 -15.41
N ALA A 59 7.11 1.05 -14.45
CA ALA A 59 7.67 0.74 -13.14
C ALA A 59 6.73 -0.19 -12.35
N PHE A 60 5.43 0.09 -12.40
CA PHE A 60 4.41 -0.71 -11.75
C PHE A 60 4.33 -2.13 -12.32
N THR A 61 4.39 -2.29 -13.65
CA THR A 61 4.42 -3.61 -14.30
C THR A 61 5.62 -4.43 -13.83
N LYS A 62 6.81 -3.81 -13.73
CA LYS A 62 7.99 -4.47 -13.20
C LYS A 62 7.80 -4.91 -11.75
N LEU A 63 7.27 -4.03 -10.90
CA LEU A 63 6.95 -4.35 -9.51
C LEU A 63 6.01 -5.55 -9.37
N LEU A 64 4.94 -5.60 -10.18
CA LEU A 64 3.99 -6.71 -10.14
C LEU A 64 4.63 -8.04 -10.59
N ASN A 65 5.43 -8.00 -11.66
CA ASN A 65 6.12 -9.20 -12.15
C ASN A 65 7.14 -9.72 -11.14
N ASP A 66 7.99 -8.85 -10.59
CA ASP A 66 8.98 -9.22 -9.58
C ASP A 66 8.30 -9.82 -8.33
N ALA A 67 7.12 -9.30 -7.95
CA ALA A 67 6.31 -9.84 -6.86
C ALA A 67 5.80 -11.26 -7.16
N SER A 68 5.28 -11.48 -8.37
CA SER A 68 4.79 -12.79 -8.78
C SER A 68 5.89 -13.84 -8.89
N GLU A 69 7.07 -13.46 -9.39
CA GLU A 69 8.23 -14.34 -9.52
C GLU A 69 8.71 -14.83 -8.14
N ARG A 70 8.64 -13.95 -7.14
CA ARG A 70 9.09 -14.23 -5.77
C ARG A 70 7.97 -14.75 -4.86
N ASP A 71 6.74 -14.84 -5.38
CA ASP A 71 5.51 -15.07 -4.61
C ASP A 71 5.40 -14.17 -3.36
N ALA A 72 5.91 -12.93 -3.49
CA ALA A 72 6.05 -11.98 -2.38
C ALA A 72 4.93 -10.95 -2.39
N PRO A 73 4.41 -10.55 -1.22
CA PRO A 73 3.40 -9.50 -1.15
C PRO A 73 4.01 -8.12 -1.47
N VAL A 74 3.19 -7.24 -2.04
CA VAL A 74 3.53 -5.84 -2.30
C VAL A 74 2.67 -4.95 -1.41
N PHE A 75 3.32 -4.02 -0.71
CA PHE A 75 2.66 -2.95 0.01
C PHE A 75 2.93 -1.62 -0.69
N LEU A 76 1.85 -0.94 -1.07
CA LEU A 76 1.89 0.41 -1.61
C LEU A 76 1.64 1.41 -0.48
N PRO A 77 2.55 2.37 -0.26
CA PRO A 77 2.30 3.50 0.63
C PRO A 77 1.05 4.31 0.23
N GLN A 78 0.63 5.18 1.14
CA GLN A 78 -0.41 6.17 0.83
C GLN A 78 0.05 7.11 -0.30
N GLY A 79 -0.88 7.51 -1.15
CA GLY A 79 -0.63 8.39 -2.29
C GLY A 79 -1.37 7.96 -3.55
N SER A 80 -1.25 8.79 -4.58
CA SER A 80 -1.83 8.53 -5.89
C SER A 80 -0.78 7.98 -6.85
N TYR A 81 -1.14 6.95 -7.61
CA TYR A 81 -0.30 6.29 -8.61
C TYR A 81 -1.03 6.30 -9.94
N VAL A 82 -0.57 7.14 -10.88
CA VAL A 82 -1.15 7.21 -12.23
C VAL A 82 -0.58 6.09 -13.08
N VAL A 83 -1.45 5.19 -13.53
CA VAL A 83 -1.08 4.01 -14.33
C VAL A 83 -2.16 3.67 -15.35
N SER A 84 -1.79 2.91 -16.37
CA SER A 84 -2.67 2.40 -17.41
C SER A 84 -2.15 1.06 -17.91
N ASN A 85 -3.06 0.24 -18.45
CA ASN A 85 -2.75 -0.98 -19.19
C ASN A 85 -1.94 -2.01 -18.39
N LEU A 86 -2.22 -2.13 -17.09
CA LEU A 86 -1.53 -3.10 -16.24
C LEU A 86 -2.12 -4.49 -16.46
N ARG A 87 -1.28 -5.43 -16.91
CA ARG A 87 -1.64 -6.86 -16.91
C ARG A 87 -1.18 -7.49 -15.61
N LEU A 88 -2.11 -7.99 -14.81
CA LEU A 88 -1.79 -8.65 -13.56
C LEU A 88 -1.16 -10.02 -13.84
N PRO A 89 -0.08 -10.38 -13.11
CA PRO A 89 0.62 -11.66 -13.29
C PRO A 89 -0.18 -12.83 -12.69
N ALA A 90 0.34 -14.05 -12.82
CA ALA A 90 -0.36 -15.26 -12.37
C ALA A 90 -0.65 -15.28 -10.86
N ARG A 91 0.28 -14.75 -10.05
CA ARG A 91 0.11 -14.65 -8.59
C ARG A 91 0.44 -13.24 -8.13
N LEU A 92 -0.49 -12.58 -7.46
CA LEU A 92 -0.31 -11.24 -6.95
C LEU A 92 -0.99 -11.06 -5.60
N ARG A 93 -0.29 -10.44 -4.66
CA ARG A 93 -0.85 -9.95 -3.39
C ARG A 93 -0.49 -8.49 -3.23
N LEU A 94 -1.40 -7.60 -3.61
CA LEU A 94 -1.20 -6.16 -3.61
C LEU A 94 -2.04 -5.52 -2.51
N SER A 95 -1.39 -4.81 -1.62
CA SER A 95 -2.01 -4.14 -0.49
C SER A 95 -1.68 -2.66 -0.47
N GLY A 96 -2.58 -1.84 0.09
CA GLY A 96 -2.37 -0.43 0.34
C GLY A 96 -2.96 0.03 1.67
N VAL A 97 -2.98 1.34 1.86
CA VAL A 97 -3.65 1.98 2.99
C VAL A 97 -5.10 2.29 2.60
N PRO A 98 -6.11 1.66 3.24
CA PRO A 98 -7.53 1.84 2.89
C PRO A 98 -7.94 3.32 2.78
N GLY A 99 -8.49 3.70 1.62
CA GLY A 99 -8.91 5.07 1.33
C GLY A 99 -7.78 6.06 1.01
N ALA A 100 -6.51 5.73 1.28
CA ALA A 100 -5.36 6.62 1.12
C ALA A 100 -4.38 6.19 0.02
N THR A 101 -4.37 4.91 -0.38
CA THR A 101 -3.63 4.42 -1.55
C THR A 101 -4.57 4.39 -2.76
N ARG A 102 -4.34 5.29 -3.73
CA ARG A 102 -5.17 5.46 -4.91
C ARG A 102 -4.41 5.10 -6.17
N ILE A 103 -4.95 4.16 -6.93
CA ILE A 103 -4.48 3.80 -8.27
C ILE A 103 -5.40 4.49 -9.26
N VAL A 104 -4.84 5.45 -10.00
CA VAL A 104 -5.57 6.36 -10.88
C VAL A 104 -5.34 5.94 -12.32
N TYR A 105 -6.42 5.75 -13.07
CA TYR A 105 -6.36 5.42 -14.48
C TYR A 105 -5.91 6.62 -15.32
N GLY A 106 -4.78 6.45 -16.01
CA GLY A 106 -4.20 7.47 -16.90
C GLY A 106 -4.92 7.61 -18.26
N GLY A 107 -5.59 6.55 -18.74
CA GLY A 107 -6.31 6.52 -20.02
C GLY A 107 -5.76 5.50 -21.01
N ASN A 108 -6.20 5.58 -22.27
CA ASN A 108 -5.65 4.83 -23.40
C ASN A 108 -5.71 3.29 -23.28
N GLY A 109 -6.86 2.72 -22.88
CA GLY A 109 -7.05 1.26 -22.80
C GLY A 109 -7.86 0.80 -21.59
N HIS A 110 -7.19 0.21 -20.61
CA HIS A 110 -7.79 -0.29 -19.37
C HIS A 110 -6.93 0.10 -18.16
N LEU A 111 -7.43 -0.05 -16.93
CA LEU A 111 -6.59 0.15 -15.75
C LEU A 111 -5.82 -1.14 -15.40
N MET A 112 -6.54 -2.19 -15.00
CA MET A 112 -5.96 -3.49 -14.67
C MET A 112 -6.74 -4.61 -15.34
N MET A 113 -6.03 -5.55 -15.94
CA MET A 113 -6.60 -6.76 -16.54
C MET A 113 -5.84 -8.00 -16.07
N ALA A 114 -6.57 -9.05 -15.72
CA ALA A 114 -6.02 -10.38 -15.49
C ALA A 114 -6.70 -11.38 -16.44
N GLU A 115 -5.93 -12.36 -16.92
CA GLU A 115 -6.48 -13.47 -17.67
C GLU A 115 -5.74 -14.74 -17.33
N GLN A 116 -6.48 -15.78 -16.89
CA GLN A 116 -5.91 -17.06 -16.44
C GLN A 116 -4.90 -16.91 -15.30
N ALA A 117 -5.18 -16.01 -14.35
CA ALA A 117 -4.37 -15.90 -13.14
C ALA A 117 -4.74 -16.99 -12.13
N GLU A 118 -3.75 -17.46 -11.37
CA GLU A 118 -3.93 -18.48 -10.34
C GLU A 118 -4.50 -17.86 -9.05
N HIS A 119 -3.92 -16.74 -8.61
CA HIS A 119 -4.19 -16.15 -7.30
C HIS A 119 -4.01 -14.63 -7.32
N ILE A 120 -5.08 -13.87 -7.11
CA ILE A 120 -5.05 -12.40 -7.03
C ILE A 120 -5.69 -11.94 -5.72
N GLU A 121 -4.92 -11.22 -4.90
CA GLU A 121 -5.42 -10.51 -3.72
C GLU A 121 -5.18 -9.01 -3.89
N LEU A 122 -6.24 -8.23 -3.75
CA LEU A 122 -6.23 -6.77 -3.75
C LEU A 122 -6.85 -6.29 -2.43
N SER A 123 -6.09 -5.57 -1.61
CA SER A 123 -6.58 -5.10 -0.30
C SER A 123 -6.28 -3.64 -0.01
N GLY A 124 -7.28 -2.88 0.45
CA GLY A 124 -7.10 -1.51 0.92
C GLY A 124 -6.75 -0.50 -0.18
N LEU A 125 -7.19 -0.76 -1.42
CA LEU A 125 -6.87 0.07 -2.59
C LEU A 125 -8.10 0.85 -3.07
N VAL A 126 -7.87 2.09 -3.50
CA VAL A 126 -8.86 2.85 -4.26
C VAL A 126 -8.50 2.80 -5.74
N PHE A 127 -9.37 2.23 -6.56
CA PHE A 127 -9.24 2.21 -8.02
C PHE A 127 -10.10 3.33 -8.61
N ASP A 128 -9.45 4.31 -9.22
CA ASP A 128 -10.10 5.51 -9.71
C ASP A 128 -9.98 5.61 -11.23
N GLY A 129 -11.09 5.40 -11.94
CA GLY A 129 -11.15 5.50 -13.38
C GLY A 129 -11.09 6.94 -13.92
N SER A 130 -11.14 7.95 -13.05
CA SER A 130 -11.13 9.37 -13.41
C SER A 130 -12.22 9.77 -14.43
N ASN A 131 -13.32 9.00 -14.50
CA ASN A 131 -14.38 9.12 -15.51
C ASN A 131 -13.86 9.05 -16.95
N ARG A 132 -12.70 8.44 -17.17
CA ARG A 132 -12.10 8.25 -18.50
C ARG A 132 -12.77 7.08 -19.21
N TRP A 133 -12.79 7.15 -20.53
CA TRP A 133 -13.25 6.04 -21.37
C TRP A 133 -12.28 4.87 -21.29
N LEU A 134 -12.85 3.67 -21.19
CA LEU A 134 -12.15 2.41 -21.31
C LEU A 134 -12.28 1.92 -22.76
N ALA A 135 -11.23 1.28 -23.28
CA ALA A 135 -11.24 0.70 -24.62
C ALA A 135 -12.35 -0.35 -24.77
N ASP A 136 -12.79 -0.56 -26.01
CA ASP A 136 -13.96 -1.39 -26.31
C ASP A 136 -13.82 -2.83 -25.79
N TYR A 137 -12.61 -3.39 -25.83
CA TYR A 137 -12.34 -4.74 -25.34
C TYR A 137 -12.49 -4.88 -23.81
N ALA A 138 -12.28 -3.81 -23.04
CA ALA A 138 -12.33 -3.85 -21.59
C ALA A 138 -13.78 -3.86 -21.11
N GLN A 139 -14.12 -4.75 -20.19
CA GLN A 139 -15.47 -4.85 -19.63
C GLN A 139 -15.62 -4.02 -18.33
N GLY A 140 -14.51 -3.70 -17.67
CA GLY A 140 -14.48 -2.90 -16.46
C GLY A 140 -13.14 -2.26 -16.18
N LEU A 141 -13.08 -1.46 -15.11
CA LEU A 141 -11.83 -0.83 -14.65
C LEU A 141 -10.85 -1.89 -14.13
N LEU A 142 -11.37 -2.86 -13.39
CA LEU A 142 -10.73 -4.13 -13.11
C LEU A 142 -11.40 -5.20 -13.97
N ASP A 143 -10.69 -5.76 -14.95
CA ASP A 143 -11.19 -6.79 -15.87
C ASP A 143 -10.46 -8.11 -15.56
N LEU A 144 -11.08 -8.97 -14.74
CA LEU A 144 -10.43 -10.13 -14.11
C LEU A 144 -11.06 -11.42 -14.62
N ARG A 145 -10.48 -11.99 -15.68
CA ARG A 145 -11.04 -13.16 -16.38
C ARG A 145 -10.34 -14.46 -15.99
N ARG A 146 -11.14 -15.48 -15.65
CA ARG A 146 -10.66 -16.84 -15.33
C ARG A 146 -9.58 -16.83 -14.22
N VAL A 147 -9.81 -16.07 -13.16
CA VAL A 147 -8.92 -16.06 -11.98
C VAL A 147 -9.30 -17.23 -11.06
N GLY A 148 -8.35 -18.09 -10.70
CA GLY A 148 -8.59 -19.28 -9.89
C GLY A 148 -8.98 -18.94 -8.44
N HIS A 149 -8.27 -18.02 -7.82
CA HIS A 149 -8.56 -17.49 -6.48
C HIS A 149 -8.51 -15.96 -6.50
N LEU A 150 -9.63 -15.31 -6.19
CA LEU A 150 -9.75 -13.84 -6.18
C LEU A 150 -10.20 -13.36 -4.80
N VAL A 151 -9.42 -12.46 -4.20
CA VAL A 151 -9.79 -11.72 -2.99
C VAL A 151 -9.76 -10.23 -3.29
N ILE A 152 -10.87 -9.56 -3.04
CA ILE A 152 -10.97 -8.10 -3.07
C ILE A 152 -11.50 -7.68 -1.71
N ASP A 153 -10.63 -7.09 -0.90
CA ASP A 153 -10.93 -6.73 0.48
C ASP A 153 -10.72 -5.23 0.71
N ASN A 154 -11.67 -4.57 1.37
CA ASN A 154 -11.58 -3.15 1.72
C ASN A 154 -11.14 -2.22 0.56
N CYS A 155 -11.56 -2.55 -0.65
CA CYS A 155 -11.27 -1.77 -1.85
C CYS A 155 -12.44 -0.85 -2.20
N GLN A 156 -12.13 0.26 -2.87
CA GLN A 156 -13.13 1.15 -3.46
C GLN A 156 -12.88 1.24 -4.96
N VAL A 157 -13.94 1.20 -5.75
CA VAL A 157 -13.86 1.39 -7.21
C VAL A 157 -14.76 2.56 -7.59
N THR A 158 -14.18 3.60 -8.16
CA THR A 158 -14.88 4.86 -8.49
C THR A 158 -14.53 5.34 -9.89
N GLY A 159 -15.42 6.11 -10.51
CA GLY A 159 -15.13 6.82 -11.77
C GLY A 159 -14.82 5.91 -12.96
N SER A 160 -15.28 4.66 -12.98
CA SER A 160 -15.14 3.79 -14.16
C SER A 160 -16.01 4.28 -15.31
N GLY A 161 -15.48 4.26 -16.53
CA GLY A 161 -16.26 4.51 -17.75
C GLY A 161 -17.14 3.33 -18.20
N LYS A 162 -17.01 2.17 -17.55
CA LYS A 162 -17.82 0.96 -17.74
C LYS A 162 -18.14 0.34 -16.37
N ASN A 163 -18.07 -0.99 -16.22
CA ASN A 163 -18.19 -1.63 -14.91
C ASN A 163 -16.99 -1.26 -14.02
N GLY A 164 -17.18 -1.23 -12.70
CA GLY A 164 -16.05 -1.09 -11.77
C GLY A 164 -15.17 -2.33 -11.78
N LEU A 165 -15.81 -3.50 -11.67
CA LEU A 165 -15.21 -4.83 -11.66
C LEU A 165 -15.99 -5.70 -12.65
N ALA A 166 -15.29 -6.42 -13.53
CA ALA A 166 -15.85 -7.30 -14.54
C ALA A 166 -15.10 -8.63 -14.62
#